data_AF-A0AAW8KRB4-F1
#
_entry.id   AF-A0AAW8KRB4-F1
#
_cell.length_a   1.000
_cell.length_b   1.000
_cell.length_c   1.000
_cell.angle_alpha   90.00
_cell.angle_beta   90.00
_cell.angle_gamma   90.00
#
_symmetry.space_group_name_H-M   'P 1'
#
loop_
_entity.id
_entity.type
_entity.pdbx_description
1 polymer ?
#
loop_
_entity_poly.entity_id
_entity_poly.type
_entity_poly.pdbx_seq_one_letter_code
_entity_poly.pdbx_strand_id
1 'polypeptide(L)'
;LSICTGFRNNACYDRWWEGRKLWGALIANARHIVRDSHVLSNEQREHLIHQVLIFSNLLRDRLRQQTVEPTKFLEHAYLNNSSLNYLNEHINAPQFVLENIQKDLVKILKDGEISDIIYSTLNRHIVELGNIQAGCDRIAGTPLPYSYSVLLHRAVYCFCFILPFSLEAALGIWTPLI
;
A
#
# COMPACT_ATOMS: atom_id res chain seq x y z
N LEU A 1 -1.04 -10.25 32.01
CA LEU A 1 -1.86 -9.47 31.06
C LEU A 1 -1.03 -8.39 30.34
N SER A 2 -0.38 -7.49 31.09
CA SER A 2 0.47 -6.40 30.55
C SER A 2 1.53 -6.84 29.52
N ILE A 3 2.19 -7.98 29.77
CA ILE A 3 3.19 -8.56 28.86
C ILE A 3 2.56 -9.00 27.52
N CYS A 4 1.47 -9.77 27.55
CA CYS A 4 0.78 -10.23 26.34
C CYS A 4 0.16 -9.07 25.54
N THR A 5 -0.35 -8.05 26.24
CA THR A 5 -0.82 -6.81 25.60
C THR A 5 0.30 -6.02 24.97
N GLY A 6 1.47 -5.96 25.61
CA GLY A 6 2.67 -5.33 25.06
C GLY A 6 3.14 -5.98 23.76
N PHE A 7 3.23 -7.30 23.71
CA PHE A 7 3.61 -8.03 22.49
C PHE A 7 2.63 -7.78 21.33
N ARG A 8 1.32 -7.80 21.59
CA ARG A 8 0.31 -7.49 20.56
C ARG A 8 0.41 -6.05 20.09
N ASN A 9 0.59 -5.10 21.00
CA ASN A 9 0.69 -3.70 20.65
C ASN A 9 1.91 -3.43 19.77
N ASN A 10 3.06 -4.02 20.09
CA ASN A 10 4.26 -3.94 19.26
C ASN A 10 4.02 -4.51 17.86
N ALA A 11 3.39 -5.69 17.74
CA ALA A 11 3.09 -6.28 16.43
C ALA A 11 2.11 -5.43 15.60
N CYS A 12 1.08 -4.84 16.23
CA CYS A 12 0.18 -3.89 15.59
C CYS A 12 0.91 -2.63 15.12
N TYR A 13 1.79 -2.09 15.98
CA TYR A 13 2.57 -0.90 15.69
C TYR A 13 3.54 -1.13 14.52
N ASP A 14 4.26 -2.25 14.52
CA ASP A 14 5.18 -2.62 13.45
C ASP A 14 4.47 -2.73 12.11
N ARG A 15 3.28 -3.36 12.08
CA ARG A 15 2.43 -3.46 10.89
C ARG A 15 1.98 -2.08 10.38
N TRP A 16 1.53 -1.20 11.29
CA TRP A 16 1.14 0.16 10.92
C TRP A 16 2.33 0.96 10.38
N TRP A 17 3.48 0.86 11.05
CA TRP A 17 4.70 1.54 10.66
C TRP A 17 5.24 1.04 9.32
N GLU A 18 5.17 -0.27 9.08
CA GLU A 18 5.52 -0.88 7.79
C GLU A 18 4.67 -0.31 6.65
N GLY A 19 3.35 -0.23 6.84
CA GLY A 19 2.46 0.40 5.86
C GLY A 19 2.85 1.86 5.57
N ARG A 20 3.20 2.64 6.61
CA ARG A 20 3.66 4.03 6.42
C ARG A 20 4.98 4.11 5.67
N LYS A 21 5.94 3.21 5.94
CA LYS A 21 7.21 3.14 5.21
C LYS A 21 6.99 2.85 3.73
N LEU A 22 6.12 1.90 3.37
CA LEU A 22 5.81 1.57 1.97
C LEU A 22 5.21 2.75 1.21
N TRP A 23 4.24 3.46 1.80
CA TRP A 23 3.68 4.68 1.20
C TRP A 23 4.70 5.83 1.13
N GLY A 24 5.62 5.93 2.09
CA GLY A 24 6.74 6.86 2.01
C GLY A 24 7.69 6.55 0.85
N ALA A 25 8.01 5.27 0.66
CA ALA A 25 8.82 4.78 -0.46
C ALA A 25 8.13 5.03 -1.81
N LEU A 26 6.79 4.92 -1.88
CA LEU A 26 6.02 5.27 -3.08
C LEU A 26 6.25 6.73 -3.50
N ILE A 27 6.14 7.65 -2.53
CA ILE A 27 6.34 9.09 -2.78
C ILE A 27 7.79 9.36 -3.22
N ALA A 28 8.76 8.72 -2.58
CA ALA A 28 10.17 8.86 -2.94
C ALA A 28 10.43 8.39 -4.38
N ASN A 29 9.99 7.18 -4.74
CA ASN A 29 10.16 6.62 -6.08
C ASN A 29 9.42 7.44 -7.15
N ALA A 30 8.20 7.91 -6.87
CA ALA A 30 7.49 8.81 -7.78
C ALA A 30 8.29 10.09 -8.07
N ARG A 31 8.92 10.70 -7.03
CA ARG A 31 9.81 11.87 -7.22
C ARG A 31 11.06 11.52 -8.01
N HIS A 32 11.66 10.35 -7.78
CA HIS A 32 12.81 9.90 -8.55
C HIS A 32 12.47 9.67 -10.02
N ILE A 33 11.31 9.08 -10.33
CA ILE A 33 10.82 8.92 -11.70
C ILE A 33 10.64 10.30 -12.36
N VAL A 34 10.01 11.26 -11.69
CA VAL A 34 9.82 12.62 -12.22
C VAL A 34 11.15 13.30 -12.52
N ARG A 35 12.16 13.13 -11.67
CA ARG A 35 13.51 13.68 -11.85
C ARG A 35 14.27 12.99 -12.98
N ASP A 36 14.29 11.66 -13.00
CA ASP A 36 15.12 10.88 -13.92
C ASP A 36 14.48 10.78 -15.32
N SER A 37 13.17 11.02 -15.44
CA SER A 37 12.43 11.05 -16.72
C SER A 37 12.68 12.30 -17.57
N HIS A 38 13.46 13.27 -17.11
CA HIS A 38 13.87 14.43 -17.92
C HIS A 38 14.71 14.05 -19.16
N VAL A 39 15.21 12.82 -19.21
CA VAL A 39 15.87 12.24 -20.39
C VAL A 39 14.91 11.88 -21.52
N LEU A 40 13.60 11.78 -21.24
CA LEU A 40 12.57 11.44 -22.21
C LEU A 40 12.04 12.70 -22.92
N SER A 41 11.36 12.52 -24.05
CA SER A 41 10.62 13.61 -24.68
C SER A 41 9.49 14.11 -23.77
N ASN A 42 9.04 15.36 -23.96
CA ASN A 42 7.99 15.95 -23.12
C ASN A 42 6.70 15.10 -23.12
N GLU A 43 6.31 14.56 -24.28
CA GLU A 43 5.12 13.72 -24.44
C GLU A 43 5.27 12.39 -23.69
N GLN A 44 6.38 11.68 -23.87
CA GLN A 44 6.67 10.43 -23.15
C GLN A 44 6.75 10.63 -21.65
N ARG A 45 7.37 11.74 -21.22
CA ARG A 45 7.50 12.11 -19.81
C ARG A 45 6.14 12.37 -19.18
N GLU A 46 5.28 13.14 -19.84
CA GLU A 46 3.92 13.41 -19.38
C GLU A 46 3.11 12.10 -19.26
N HIS A 47 3.20 11.25 -20.28
CA HIS A 47 2.55 9.94 -20.28
C HIS A 47 2.99 9.06 -19.09
N LEU A 48 4.30 8.94 -18.86
CA LEU A 48 4.88 8.19 -17.75
C LEU A 48 4.39 8.71 -16.39
N ILE A 49 4.38 10.03 -16.20
CA ILE A 49 3.94 10.66 -14.95
C ILE A 49 2.45 10.36 -14.70
N HIS A 50 1.62 10.43 -15.75
CA HIS A 50 0.20 10.09 -15.64
C HIS A 50 0.00 8.62 -15.30
N GLN A 51 0.75 7.70 -15.89
CA GLN A 51 0.71 6.28 -15.53
C GLN A 51 1.10 6.05 -14.05
N VAL A 52 2.12 6.74 -13.53
CA VAL A 52 2.50 6.65 -12.10
C VAL A 52 1.40 7.20 -11.18
N LEU A 53 0.71 8.28 -11.60
CA LEU A 53 -0.44 8.83 -10.88
C LEU A 53 -1.60 7.83 -10.84
N ILE A 54 -1.93 7.20 -11.97
CA ILE A 54 -2.98 6.20 -12.07
C ILE A 54 -2.64 4.99 -11.19
N PHE A 55 -1.42 4.47 -11.30
CA PHE A 55 -0.92 3.39 -10.45
C PHE A 55 -1.15 3.69 -8.96
N SER A 56 -0.76 4.89 -8.51
CA SER A 56 -0.88 5.30 -7.10
C SER A 56 -2.33 5.34 -6.62
N ASN A 57 -3.26 5.79 -7.47
CA ASN A 57 -4.67 5.82 -7.12
C ASN A 57 -5.30 4.42 -7.16
N LEU A 58 -4.98 3.60 -8.16
CA LEU A 58 -5.46 2.22 -8.24
C LEU A 58 -4.97 1.40 -7.04
N LEU A 59 -3.73 1.59 -6.61
CA LEU A 59 -3.19 0.93 -5.41
C LEU A 59 -3.96 1.37 -4.15
N ARG A 60 -4.27 2.68 -4.02
CA ARG A 60 -5.09 3.19 -2.92
C ARG A 60 -6.48 2.53 -2.91
N ASP A 61 -7.16 2.51 -4.05
CA ASP A 61 -8.54 2.03 -4.14
C ASP A 61 -8.61 0.51 -3.91
N ARG A 62 -7.63 -0.23 -4.43
CA ARG A 62 -7.43 -1.66 -4.16
C ARG A 62 -7.31 -1.94 -2.66
N LEU A 63 -6.44 -1.22 -1.96
CA LEU A 63 -6.22 -1.44 -0.52
C LEU A 63 -7.43 -1.03 0.33
N ARG A 64 -8.32 -0.19 -0.21
CA ARG A 64 -9.59 0.22 0.42
C ARG A 64 -10.77 -0.65 0.03
N GLN A 65 -10.59 -1.63 -0.86
CA GLN A 65 -11.68 -2.42 -1.45
C GLN A 65 -12.78 -1.53 -2.08
N GLN A 66 -12.39 -0.39 -2.64
CA GLN A 66 -13.29 0.53 -3.34
C GLN A 66 -13.37 0.14 -4.82
N THR A 67 -14.54 0.28 -5.42
CA THR A 67 -14.70 0.17 -6.87
C THR A 67 -13.85 1.25 -7.54
N VAL A 68 -13.02 0.83 -8.50
CA VAL A 68 -12.24 1.75 -9.33
C VAL A 68 -13.24 2.66 -10.05
N GLU A 69 -13.18 3.96 -9.83
CA GLU A 69 -13.95 4.97 -10.56
C GLU A 69 -13.13 5.40 -11.79
N PRO A 70 -13.31 4.75 -12.96
CA PRO A 70 -12.40 4.89 -14.10
C PRO A 70 -12.55 6.25 -14.78
N THR A 71 -13.69 6.90 -14.57
CA THR A 71 -14.09 8.21 -15.08
C THR A 71 -13.18 9.34 -14.62
N LYS A 72 -12.54 9.23 -13.45
CA LYS A 72 -11.59 10.24 -12.96
C LYS A 72 -10.25 10.22 -13.68
N PHE A 73 -9.90 9.12 -14.35
CA PHE A 73 -8.62 8.97 -15.05
C PHE A 73 -8.74 9.25 -16.56
N LEU A 74 -9.95 9.24 -17.10
CA LEU A 74 -10.25 9.46 -18.52
C LEU A 74 -9.73 10.79 -19.08
N GLU A 75 -9.82 11.88 -18.30
CA GLU A 75 -9.38 13.21 -18.76
C GLU A 75 -7.86 13.36 -18.85
N HIS A 76 -7.09 12.56 -18.10
CA HIS A 76 -5.65 12.75 -17.95
C HIS A 76 -4.84 11.63 -18.59
N ALA A 77 -5.36 10.41 -18.69
CA ALA A 77 -4.53 9.24 -18.90
C ALA A 77 -4.23 8.86 -20.36
N TYR A 78 -4.79 9.55 -21.37
CA TYR A 78 -4.82 9.05 -22.76
C TYR A 78 -5.30 7.59 -22.85
N LEU A 79 -6.08 7.13 -21.88
CA LEU A 79 -6.63 5.78 -21.87
C LEU A 79 -7.86 5.78 -22.77
N ASN A 80 -7.77 5.08 -23.90
CA ASN A 80 -8.93 4.82 -24.74
C ASN A 80 -10.01 4.08 -23.93
N ASN A 81 -11.30 4.28 -24.28
CA ASN A 81 -12.43 3.59 -23.63
C ASN A 81 -12.26 2.06 -23.59
N SER A 82 -11.56 1.47 -24.55
CA SER A 82 -11.17 0.06 -24.56
C SER A 82 -10.23 -0.31 -23.41
N SER A 83 -9.19 0.48 -23.15
CA SER A 83 -8.22 0.23 -22.07
C SER A 83 -8.84 0.29 -20.66
N LEU A 84 -9.94 1.03 -20.49
CA LEU A 84 -10.67 1.14 -19.22
C LEU A 84 -11.55 -0.07 -18.93
N ASN A 85 -12.17 -0.66 -19.95
CA ASN A 85 -12.88 -1.92 -19.80
C ASN A 85 -11.93 -3.04 -19.38
N TYR A 86 -10.72 -3.09 -19.96
CA TYR A 86 -9.67 -4.03 -19.53
C TYR A 86 -9.23 -3.80 -18.08
N LEU A 87 -9.11 -2.55 -17.62
CA LEU A 87 -8.76 -2.25 -16.23
C LEU A 87 -9.79 -2.74 -15.21
N ASN A 88 -11.09 -2.69 -15.56
CA ASN A 88 -12.18 -3.17 -14.71
C ASN A 88 -12.26 -4.71 -14.65
N GLU A 89 -11.83 -5.39 -15.71
CA GLU A 89 -11.83 -6.86 -15.77
C GLU A 89 -10.59 -7.48 -15.10
N HIS A 90 -9.51 -6.72 -14.97
CA HIS A 90 -8.26 -7.22 -14.39
C HIS A 90 -8.31 -7.33 -12.85
N ILE A 91 -8.06 -8.55 -12.35
CA ILE A 91 -7.91 -8.89 -10.93
C ILE A 91 -6.83 -8.01 -10.22
N ASN A 92 -5.87 -7.46 -10.99
CA ASN A 92 -4.78 -6.64 -10.48
C ASN A 92 -4.51 -5.40 -11.37
N ALA A 93 -5.43 -4.44 -11.35
CA ALA A 93 -5.33 -3.20 -12.12
C ALA A 93 -4.03 -2.38 -11.91
N PRO A 94 -3.50 -2.19 -10.68
CA PRO A 94 -2.22 -1.48 -10.50
C PRO A 94 -1.05 -2.17 -11.23
N GLN A 95 -0.99 -3.50 -11.20
CA GLN A 95 0.07 -4.26 -11.87
C GLN A 95 0.02 -4.10 -13.39
N PHE A 96 -1.18 -4.05 -13.96
CA PHE A 96 -1.37 -3.81 -15.38
C PHE A 96 -0.79 -2.45 -15.82
N VAL A 97 -0.92 -1.41 -14.99
CA VAL A 97 -0.32 -0.10 -15.27
C VAL A 97 1.21 -0.17 -15.25
N LEU A 98 1.81 -0.89 -14.30
CA LEU A 98 3.27 -1.11 -14.28
C LEU A 98 3.75 -1.86 -15.52
N GLU A 99 2.97 -2.84 -16.01
CA GLU A 99 3.29 -3.55 -17.25
C GLU A 99 3.26 -2.63 -18.47
N ASN A 100 2.31 -1.68 -18.53
CA ASN A 100 2.24 -0.70 -19.61
C ASN A 100 3.42 0.27 -19.58
N ILE A 101 3.76 0.80 -18.39
CA ILE A 101 4.97 1.61 -18.20
C ILE A 101 6.21 0.86 -18.74
N GLN A 102 6.31 -0.44 -18.42
CA GLN A 102 7.43 -1.26 -18.86
C GLN A 102 7.47 -1.41 -20.38
N LYS A 103 6.32 -1.68 -21.02
CA LYS A 103 6.22 -1.80 -22.48
C LYS A 103 6.63 -0.50 -23.17
N ASP A 104 6.21 0.64 -22.63
CA ASP A 104 6.54 1.96 -23.17
C ASP A 104 8.04 2.24 -23.05
N LEU A 105 8.65 2.02 -21.89
CA LEU A 105 10.09 2.20 -21.69
C LEU A 105 10.92 1.27 -22.59
N VAL A 106 10.49 0.02 -22.78
CA VAL A 106 11.16 -0.93 -23.69
C VAL A 106 11.02 -0.50 -25.15
N LYS A 107 9.89 0.10 -25.53
CA LYS A 107 9.70 0.65 -26.88
C LYS A 107 10.67 1.81 -27.12
N ILE A 108 10.73 2.77 -26.20
CA ILE A 108 11.66 3.91 -26.27
C ILE A 108 13.13 3.43 -26.37
N LEU A 109 13.49 2.37 -25.64
CA LEU A 109 14.80 1.73 -25.74
C LEU A 109 15.05 1.12 -27.14
N LYS A 110 14.10 0.37 -27.67
CA LYS A 110 14.21 -0.27 -29.00
C LYS A 110 14.27 0.75 -30.14
N ASP A 111 13.60 1.88 -29.98
CA ASP A 111 13.60 2.99 -30.92
C ASP A 111 14.91 3.81 -30.84
N GLY A 112 15.79 3.50 -29.87
CA GLY A 112 17.12 4.10 -29.71
C GLY A 112 17.11 5.49 -29.07
N GLU A 113 15.98 5.91 -28.51
CA GLU A 113 15.83 7.23 -27.89
C GLU A 113 16.53 7.33 -26.53
N ILE A 114 16.67 6.21 -25.82
CA ILE A 114 17.43 6.10 -24.57
C ILE A 114 18.43 4.95 -24.64
N SER A 115 19.51 5.03 -23.85
CA SER A 115 20.49 3.95 -23.70
C SER A 115 20.08 2.93 -22.65
N ASP A 116 20.71 1.75 -22.67
CA ASP A 116 20.50 0.68 -21.68
C ASP A 116 20.72 1.17 -20.23
N ILE A 117 21.69 2.06 -20.02
CA ILE A 117 22.01 2.62 -18.69
C ILE A 117 20.88 3.52 -18.19
N ILE A 118 20.33 4.35 -19.07
CA ILE A 118 19.21 5.24 -18.75
C ILE A 118 17.95 4.41 -18.49
N TYR A 119 17.67 3.45 -19.37
CA TYR A 119 16.57 2.50 -19.20
C TYR A 119 16.67 1.76 -17.86
N SER A 120 17.84 1.21 -17.53
CA SER A 120 18.05 0.51 -16.26
C SER A 120 17.83 1.41 -15.05
N THR A 121 18.18 2.69 -15.16
CA THR A 121 18.00 3.68 -14.07
C THR A 121 16.52 3.96 -13.83
N LEU A 122 15.74 4.20 -14.89
CA LEU A 122 14.30 4.40 -14.81
C LEU A 122 13.58 3.13 -14.34
N ASN A 123 13.91 1.99 -14.95
CA ASN A 123 13.32 0.68 -14.65
C ASN A 123 13.48 0.30 -13.17
N ARG A 124 14.61 0.64 -12.54
CA ARG A 124 14.81 0.40 -11.09
C ARG A 124 13.69 1.02 -10.26
N HIS A 125 13.29 2.26 -10.54
CA HIS A 125 12.21 2.91 -9.79
C HIS A 125 10.86 2.25 -10.06
N ILE A 126 10.62 1.76 -11.28
CA ILE A 126 9.39 1.04 -11.63
C ILE A 126 9.31 -0.31 -10.90
N VAL A 127 10.43 -1.04 -10.82
CA VAL A 127 10.53 -2.28 -10.03
C VAL A 127 10.24 -2.00 -8.56
N GLU A 128 10.75 -0.90 -8.01
CA GLU A 128 10.44 -0.50 -6.62
C GLU A 128 8.95 -0.20 -6.41
N LEU A 129 8.23 0.39 -7.37
CA LEU A 129 6.78 0.53 -7.29
C LEU A 129 6.07 -0.84 -7.19
N GLY A 130 6.54 -1.84 -7.94
CA GLY A 130 6.05 -3.22 -7.85
C GLY A 130 6.33 -3.87 -6.48
N ASN A 131 7.53 -3.67 -5.94
CA ASN A 131 7.90 -4.12 -4.60
C ASN A 131 7.00 -3.49 -3.52
N ILE A 132 6.70 -2.19 -3.66
CA ILE A 132 5.78 -1.48 -2.78
C ILE A 132 4.37 -2.06 -2.86
N GLN A 133 3.86 -2.30 -4.06
CA GLN A 133 2.56 -2.95 -4.25
C GLN A 133 2.51 -4.31 -3.56
N ALA A 134 3.50 -5.18 -3.80
CA ALA A 134 3.57 -6.50 -3.18
C ALA A 134 3.64 -6.42 -1.65
N GLY A 135 4.39 -5.46 -1.11
CA GLY A 135 4.44 -5.19 0.32
C GLY A 135 3.08 -4.77 0.90
N CYS A 136 2.36 -3.90 0.20
CA CYS A 136 1.02 -3.47 0.59
C CYS A 136 0.01 -4.62 0.55
N ASP A 137 0.02 -5.42 -0.52
CA ASP A 137 -0.84 -6.60 -0.68
C ASP A 137 -0.53 -7.64 0.42
N ARG A 138 0.74 -7.86 0.78
CA ARG A 138 1.11 -8.71 1.92
C ARG A 138 0.52 -8.18 3.21
N ILE A 139 0.74 -6.90 3.55
CA ILE A 139 0.19 -6.33 4.79
C ILE A 139 -1.32 -6.49 4.81
N ALA A 140 -2.02 -6.12 3.73
CA ALA A 140 -3.47 -6.24 3.65
C ALA A 140 -3.94 -7.70 3.81
N GLY A 141 -3.29 -8.65 3.14
CA GLY A 141 -3.68 -10.07 3.09
C GLY A 141 -3.26 -10.92 4.29
N THR A 142 -2.27 -10.49 5.08
CA THR A 142 -1.75 -11.30 6.22
C THR A 142 -2.07 -10.63 7.55
N PRO A 143 -3.32 -10.68 8.08
CA PRO A 143 -3.65 -10.11 9.38
C PRO A 143 -2.87 -10.78 10.52
N LEU A 144 -2.76 -10.10 11.67
CA LEU A 144 -2.17 -10.72 12.86
C LEU A 144 -2.93 -12.01 13.21
N PRO A 145 -2.24 -13.07 13.67
CA PRO A 145 -2.90 -14.35 13.90
C PRO A 145 -4.06 -14.20 14.89
N TYR A 146 -5.23 -14.68 14.50
CA TYR A 146 -6.49 -14.46 15.22
C TYR A 146 -6.44 -14.97 16.68
N SER A 147 -5.67 -16.03 16.94
CA SER A 147 -5.44 -16.60 18.27
C SER A 147 -4.92 -15.57 19.28
N TYR A 148 -4.07 -14.62 18.86
CA TYR A 148 -3.56 -13.56 19.72
C TYR A 148 -4.69 -12.62 20.20
N SER A 149 -5.62 -12.28 19.31
CA SER A 149 -6.75 -11.41 19.65
C SER A 149 -7.73 -12.11 20.59
N VAL A 150 -8.06 -13.38 20.33
CA VAL A 150 -9.01 -14.15 21.16
C VAL A 150 -8.47 -14.39 22.56
N LEU A 151 -7.21 -14.82 22.68
CA LEU A 151 -6.61 -15.10 23.98
C LEU A 151 -6.52 -13.84 24.84
N LEU A 152 -6.07 -12.73 24.24
CA LEU A 152 -5.95 -11.46 24.94
C LEU A 152 -7.31 -10.92 25.34
N HIS A 153 -8.31 -10.96 24.45
CA HIS A 153 -9.66 -10.52 24.78
C HIS A 153 -10.23 -11.33 25.95
N ARG A 154 -10.16 -12.67 25.90
CA ARG A 154 -10.61 -13.52 27.02
C ARG A 154 -9.89 -13.19 28.33
N ALA A 155 -8.56 -13.05 28.28
CA ALA A 155 -7.77 -12.74 29.47
C ALA A 155 -8.10 -11.37 30.07
N VAL A 156 -8.30 -10.33 29.23
CA VAL A 156 -8.69 -8.99 29.68
C VAL A 156 -10.08 -9.04 30.32
N TYR A 157 -11.05 -9.67 29.68
CA TYR A 157 -12.42 -9.75 30.19
C TYR A 157 -12.49 -10.54 31.51
N CYS A 158 -11.81 -11.69 31.58
CA CYS A 158 -11.72 -12.45 32.84
C CYS A 158 -11.04 -11.63 33.94
N PHE A 159 -9.96 -10.91 33.62
CA PHE A 159 -9.28 -10.05 34.58
C PHE A 159 -10.19 -8.94 35.10
N CYS A 160 -10.82 -8.15 34.21
CA CYS A 160 -11.73 -7.08 34.61
C CYS A 160 -12.95 -7.59 35.37
N PHE A 161 -13.42 -8.81 35.07
CA PHE A 161 -14.53 -9.43 35.80
C PHE A 161 -14.13 -9.88 37.21
N ILE A 162 -12.94 -10.47 37.38
CA ILE A 162 -12.47 -10.97 38.68
C ILE A 162 -11.97 -9.82 39.59
N LEU A 163 -11.41 -8.77 38.99
CA LEU A 163 -10.82 -7.63 39.69
C LEU A 163 -11.70 -7.03 40.80
N PRO A 164 -12.99 -6.69 40.60
CA PRO A 164 -13.82 -6.10 41.65
C PRO A 164 -14.00 -7.03 42.86
N PHE A 165 -14.16 -8.34 42.65
CA PHE A 165 -14.28 -9.31 43.75
C PHE A 165 -12.97 -9.45 44.55
N SER A 166 -11.82 -9.28 43.89
CA SER A 166 -10.52 -9.30 44.57
C SER A 166 -10.25 -8.04 45.39
N LEU A 167 -10.82 -6.90 44.99
CA LEU A 167 -10.61 -5.59 45.60
C LEU A 167 -11.65 -5.25 46.67
N GLU A 168 -12.82 -5.88 46.65
CA GLU A 168 -13.91 -5.67 47.63
C GLU A 168 -13.41 -5.82 49.07
N ALA A 169 -12.61 -6.85 49.35
CA ALA A 169 -12.08 -7.12 50.69
C ALA A 169 -11.15 -6.01 51.21
N ALA A 170 -10.55 -5.22 50.32
CA ALA A 170 -9.63 -4.13 50.68
C ALA A 170 -10.30 -2.74 50.64
N LEU A 171 -11.25 -2.52 49.73
CA LEU A 171 -11.78 -1.19 49.38
C LEU A 171 -13.28 -1.01 49.66
N GLY A 172 -14.03 -2.10 49.89
CA GLY A 172 -15.46 -2.05 50.19
C GLY A 172 -16.26 -1.26 49.14
N ILE A 173 -17.00 -0.24 49.58
CA ILE A 173 -17.86 0.60 48.71
C ILE A 173 -17.06 1.40 47.67
N TRP A 174 -15.75 1.62 47.86
CA TRP A 174 -14.91 2.37 46.91
C TRP A 174 -14.43 1.53 45.71
N THR A 175 -14.67 0.23 45.72
CA THR A 175 -14.25 -0.72 44.67
C THR A 175 -14.64 -0.35 43.24
N PRO A 176 -15.85 0.17 42.92
CA PRO A 176 -16.22 0.49 41.53
C PRO A 176 -15.60 1.79 41.00
N LEU A 177 -14.98 2.61 41.86
CA LEU A 177 -14.34 3.86 41.44
C LEU A 177 -12.92 3.63 40.88
N ILE A 178 -12.32 2.47 41.17
CA ILE A 178 -10.94 2.09 40.87
C ILE A 178 -10.93 1.00 39.79
#